data_AF-A0A7S2KW63-F1
#
_entry.id   AF-A0A7S2KW63-F1
#
_cell.length_a   1.000
_cell.length_b   1.000
_cell.length_c   1.000
_cell.angle_alpha   90.00
_cell.angle_beta   90.00
_cell.angle_gamma   90.00
#
_symmetry.space_group_name_H-M   'P 1'
#
loop_
_entity.id
_entity.type
_entity.pdbx_description
1 polymer ?
#
loop_
_entity_poly.entity_id
_entity_poly.type
_entity_poly.pdbx_seq_one_letter_code
_entity_poly.pdbx_strand_id
1 'polypeptide(L)'
;VAAPGGAVAEVVCVVRTACEGRRASLVTLPGGARVTPFHPVLLDGRWRFPIDIASAADCACDAVCSLLLSGAPGAVLVGPRGADESADGVAAIGLAHGVEDGAARHPYFGGPAVAKDLRAAQGFQAGFVELQAGDIIRDPETGLVCRWALS
;
A
#
# COMPACT_ATOMS: atom_id res chain seq x y z
N VAL A 1 0.22 2.88 -14.36
CA VAL A 1 0.82 3.82 -13.38
C VAL A 1 2.33 3.82 -13.51
N ALA A 2 2.99 4.93 -13.18
CA ALA A 2 4.46 4.98 -13.16
C ALA A 2 5.01 4.05 -12.08
N ALA A 3 6.07 3.32 -12.40
CA ALA A 3 6.74 2.37 -11.53
C ALA A 3 8.23 2.76 -11.36
N PRO A 4 8.92 2.22 -10.34
CA PRO A 4 10.36 2.47 -10.15
C PRO A 4 11.17 2.23 -11.43
N GLY A 5 12.22 3.03 -11.64
CA GLY A 5 13.13 2.88 -12.79
C GLY A 5 12.54 3.33 -14.14
N GLY A 6 11.48 4.15 -14.13
CA GLY A 6 10.85 4.67 -15.36
C GLY A 6 9.94 3.66 -16.07
N ALA A 7 9.68 2.52 -15.44
CA ALA A 7 8.75 1.52 -15.95
C ALA A 7 7.28 1.95 -15.79
N VAL A 8 6.38 1.19 -16.41
CA VAL A 8 4.93 1.33 -16.25
C VAL A 8 4.36 0.00 -15.77
N ALA A 9 3.46 0.07 -14.79
CA ALA A 9 2.70 -1.08 -14.30
C ALA A 9 1.21 -0.92 -14.60
N GLU A 10 0.54 -2.03 -14.86
CA GLU A 10 -0.92 -2.11 -14.91
C GLU A 10 -1.46 -2.15 -13.48
N VAL A 11 -2.53 -1.38 -13.22
CA VAL A 11 -3.31 -1.50 -12.00
C VAL A 11 -4.39 -2.54 -12.25
N VAL A 12 -4.20 -3.75 -11.72
CA VAL A 12 -5.15 -4.85 -11.86
C VAL A 12 -6.35 -4.62 -10.96
N CYS A 13 -6.12 -4.13 -9.73
CA CYS A 13 -7.17 -3.83 -8.78
C CYS A 13 -6.72 -2.74 -7.82
N VAL A 14 -7.60 -1.78 -7.54
CA VAL A 14 -7.49 -0.86 -6.41
C VAL A 14 -8.24 -1.47 -5.24
N VAL A 15 -7.58 -1.54 -4.07
CA VAL A 15 -8.20 -1.98 -2.82
C VAL A 15 -8.33 -0.77 -1.93
N ARG A 16 -9.56 -0.32 -1.66
CA ARG A 16 -9.85 0.78 -0.75
C ARG A 16 -10.25 0.19 0.59
N THR A 17 -9.53 0.52 1.66
CA THR A 17 -9.87 0.10 3.02
C THR A 17 -10.35 1.30 3.81
N ALA A 18 -11.63 1.31 4.17
CA ALA A 18 -12.25 2.35 4.97
C ALA A 18 -11.55 2.51 6.32
N CYS A 19 -11.25 3.75 6.68
CA CYS A 19 -10.63 4.08 7.96
C CYS A 19 -11.69 4.22 9.05
N GLU A 20 -11.52 3.51 10.15
CA GLU A 20 -12.39 3.65 11.32
C GLU A 20 -12.39 5.11 11.81
N GLY A 21 -13.57 5.65 12.08
CA GLY A 21 -13.73 7.04 12.48
C GLY A 21 -13.32 8.09 11.43
N ARG A 22 -13.04 7.68 10.18
CA ARG A 22 -12.49 8.54 9.10
C ARG A 22 -11.15 9.18 9.49
N ARG A 23 -10.33 8.45 10.23
CA ARG A 23 -9.00 8.87 10.65
C ARG A 23 -7.97 7.78 10.45
N ALA A 24 -6.74 8.18 10.14
CA ALA A 24 -5.62 7.26 10.03
C ALA A 24 -4.33 7.93 10.50
N SER A 25 -3.49 7.14 11.16
CA SER A 25 -2.07 7.49 11.33
C SER A 25 -1.40 7.41 9.96
N LEU A 26 -0.82 8.53 9.49
CA LEU A 26 -0.17 8.65 8.20
C LEU A 26 1.18 9.34 8.34
N VAL A 27 2.13 8.94 7.51
CA VAL A 27 3.42 9.61 7.34
C VAL A 27 3.40 10.36 6.02
N THR A 28 3.84 11.62 6.03
CA THR A 28 4.03 12.41 4.82
C THR A 28 5.46 12.20 4.31
N LEU A 29 5.59 11.65 3.12
CA LEU A 29 6.86 11.40 2.45
C LEU A 29 7.40 12.68 1.81
N PRO A 30 8.69 12.73 1.46
CA PRO A 30 9.20 13.71 0.50
C PRO A 30 8.31 13.74 -0.76
N GLY A 31 8.03 14.94 -1.29
CA GLY A 31 7.07 15.13 -2.38
C GLY A 31 5.59 15.10 -1.98
N GLY A 32 5.28 14.94 -0.68
CA GLY A 32 3.95 15.17 -0.11
C GLY A 32 2.96 14.00 -0.17
N ALA A 33 3.36 12.85 -0.72
CA ALA A 33 2.54 11.64 -0.67
C ALA A 33 2.34 11.18 0.79
N ARG A 34 1.16 10.65 1.11
CA ARG A 34 0.83 10.15 2.46
C ARG A 34 0.58 8.65 2.41
N VAL A 35 1.22 7.92 3.32
CA VAL A 35 1.14 6.46 3.42
C VAL A 35 1.00 6.05 4.88
N THR A 36 0.55 4.82 5.14
CA THR A 36 0.51 4.31 6.52
C THR A 36 1.93 4.06 7.04
N PRO A 37 2.14 4.07 8.38
CA PRO A 37 3.47 3.97 8.98
C PRO A 37 4.25 2.71 8.58
N PHE A 38 3.53 1.64 8.24
CA PHE A 38 4.08 0.33 7.90
C PHE A 38 3.85 -0.09 6.45
N HIS A 39 3.52 0.85 5.54
CA HIS A 39 3.45 0.58 4.10
C HIS A 39 4.84 0.79 3.47
N PRO A 40 5.56 -0.26 3.06
CA PRO A 40 6.95 -0.13 2.62
C PRO A 40 7.11 0.81 1.42
N VAL A 41 8.14 1.65 1.50
CA VAL A 41 8.53 2.59 0.44
C VAL A 41 9.98 2.38 0.04
N LEU A 42 10.30 2.61 -1.24
CA LEU A 42 11.65 2.51 -1.79
C LEU A 42 12.33 3.87 -1.69
N LEU A 43 13.30 3.98 -0.79
CA LEU A 43 14.11 5.19 -0.58
C LEU A 43 15.59 4.80 -0.56
N ASP A 44 16.41 5.52 -1.33
CA ASP A 44 17.84 5.25 -1.51
C ASP A 44 18.14 3.79 -1.89
N GLY A 45 17.29 3.22 -2.76
CA GLY A 45 17.42 1.84 -3.23
C GLY A 45 17.08 0.76 -2.18
N ARG A 46 16.47 1.13 -1.05
CA ARG A 46 16.09 0.19 0.02
C ARG A 46 14.62 0.32 0.39
N TRP A 47 13.98 -0.81 0.66
CA TRP A 47 12.63 -0.84 1.23
C TRP A 47 12.67 -0.49 2.71
N ARG A 48 11.96 0.58 3.10
CA ARG A 48 11.89 1.09 4.47
C ARG A 48 10.44 1.31 4.89
N PHE A 49 10.18 1.26 6.20
CA PHE A 49 8.90 1.70 6.73
C PHE A 49 8.87 3.23 6.85
N PRO A 50 7.78 3.89 6.45
CA PRO A 50 7.62 5.33 6.59
C PRO A 50 7.85 5.87 8.01
N ILE A 51 7.49 5.10 9.03
CA ILE A 51 7.71 5.49 10.44
C ILE A 51 9.19 5.68 10.80
N ASP A 52 10.10 5.03 10.08
CA ASP A 52 11.54 5.17 10.27
C ASP A 52 12.12 6.39 9.53
N ILE A 53 11.30 7.06 8.72
CA ILE A 53 11.70 8.20 7.86
C ILE A 53 11.22 9.51 8.48
N ALA A 54 9.96 9.57 8.91
CA ALA A 54 9.36 10.77 9.48
C ALA A 54 8.26 10.41 10.48
N SER A 55 7.90 11.39 11.32
CA SER A 55 6.83 11.22 12.31
C SER A 55 5.48 10.98 11.65
N ALA A 56 4.75 10.00 12.17
CA ALA A 56 3.36 9.78 11.81
C ALA A 56 2.46 10.81 12.52
N ALA A 57 1.40 11.24 11.83
CA ALA A 57 0.38 12.12 12.37
C ALA A 57 -1.00 11.51 12.17
N ASP A 58 -1.89 11.71 13.14
CA ASP A 58 -3.28 11.30 13.02
C ASP A 58 -4.05 12.30 12.15
N CYS A 59 -4.50 11.84 10.99
CA CYS A 59 -5.05 12.67 9.92
C CYS A 59 -6.51 12.30 9.63
N ALA A 60 -7.29 13.28 9.17
CA ALA A 60 -8.56 12.98 8.51
C ALA A 60 -8.27 12.16 7.23
N CYS A 61 -8.89 10.99 7.13
CA CYS A 61 -8.65 10.03 6.05
C CYS A 61 -9.86 9.11 5.96
N ASP A 62 -10.59 9.14 4.84
CA ASP A 62 -11.76 8.26 4.69
C ASP A 62 -11.35 6.80 4.41
N ALA A 63 -10.21 6.60 3.75
CA ALA A 63 -9.67 5.29 3.43
C ALA A 63 -8.20 5.35 3.04
N VAL A 64 -7.51 4.23 3.23
CA VAL A 64 -6.20 3.96 2.63
C VAL A 64 -6.37 3.06 1.41
N CYS A 65 -5.50 3.23 0.41
CA CYS A 65 -5.57 2.47 -0.83
C CYS A 65 -4.31 1.63 -1.03
N SER A 66 -4.50 0.36 -1.40
CA SER A 66 -3.45 -0.56 -1.82
C SER A 66 -3.69 -0.95 -3.28
N LEU A 67 -2.60 -1.22 -4.03
CA LEU A 67 -2.70 -1.55 -5.45
C LEU A 67 -2.22 -2.98 -5.70
N LEU A 68 -3.04 -3.79 -6.35
CA LEU A 68 -2.57 -5.00 -7.02
C LEU A 68 -2.03 -4.60 -8.39
N LEU A 69 -0.74 -4.85 -8.63
CA LEU A 69 -0.05 -4.43 -9.84
C LEU A 69 0.39 -5.62 -10.69
N SER A 70 0.45 -5.40 -11.99
CA SER A 70 1.08 -6.31 -12.95
C SER A 70 2.22 -5.57 -13.66
N GLY A 71 3.37 -6.24 -13.79
CA GLY A 71 4.57 -5.71 -14.46
C GLY A 71 5.56 -4.95 -13.57
N ALA A 72 5.23 -4.61 -12.32
CA ALA A 72 6.17 -4.03 -11.36
C ALA A 72 5.77 -4.32 -9.90
N PRO A 73 6.72 -4.31 -8.94
CA PRO A 73 6.45 -4.59 -7.54
C PRO A 73 5.79 -3.41 -6.79
N GLY A 74 5.76 -2.21 -7.38
CA GLY A 74 5.27 -1.00 -6.72
C GLY A 74 4.97 0.13 -7.69
N ALA A 75 4.37 1.19 -7.16
CA ALA A 75 3.99 2.39 -7.91
C ALA A 75 4.65 3.64 -7.32
N VAL A 76 5.00 4.60 -8.17
CA VAL A 76 5.51 5.90 -7.74
C VAL A 76 4.36 6.76 -7.22
N LEU A 77 4.47 7.19 -5.96
CA LEU A 77 3.50 8.07 -5.31
C LEU A 77 4.01 9.51 -5.37
N VAL A 78 3.14 10.41 -5.78
CA VAL A 78 3.35 11.86 -5.74
C VAL A 78 2.28 12.51 -4.87
N GLY A 79 2.66 13.56 -4.14
CA GLY A 79 1.73 14.31 -3.31
C GLY A 79 0.69 15.08 -4.12
N PRO A 80 -0.23 15.77 -3.41
CA PRO A 80 -1.17 16.67 -4.07
C PRO A 80 -0.43 17.80 -4.80
N ARG A 81 -1.06 18.38 -5.82
CA ARG A 81 -0.55 19.57 -6.50
C ARG A 81 -0.22 20.68 -5.49
N GLY A 82 0.92 21.35 -5.66
CA GLY A 82 1.40 22.35 -4.72
C GLY A 82 2.06 21.81 -3.45
N ALA A 83 2.25 20.49 -3.32
CA ALA A 83 3.29 19.94 -2.44
C ALA A 83 4.68 20.35 -2.96
N ASP A 84 5.75 19.88 -2.30
CA ASP A 84 7.12 20.13 -2.76
C ASP A 84 7.36 19.52 -4.16
N GLU A 85 7.09 20.29 -5.20
CA GLU A 85 7.24 19.88 -6.61
C GLU A 85 8.71 19.72 -7.02
N SER A 86 9.65 20.12 -6.15
CA SER A 86 11.08 19.88 -6.35
C SER A 86 11.55 18.50 -5.90
N ALA A 87 10.70 17.77 -5.15
CA ALA A 87 10.99 16.42 -4.71
C ALA A 87 10.40 15.38 -5.67
N ASP A 88 11.22 14.38 -6.02
CA ASP A 88 10.78 13.23 -6.79
C ASP A 88 9.71 12.42 -6.04
N GLY A 89 8.83 11.75 -6.79
CA GLY A 89 7.87 10.81 -6.22
C GLY A 89 8.55 9.61 -5.58
N VAL A 90 7.98 9.15 -4.46
CA VAL A 90 8.52 7.99 -3.72
C VAL A 90 7.73 6.74 -4.10
N ALA A 91 8.43 5.67 -4.45
CA ALA A 91 7.74 4.42 -4.78
C ALA A 91 7.26 3.69 -3.52
N ALA A 92 6.03 3.21 -3.56
CA ALA A 92 5.44 2.36 -2.53
C ALA A 92 5.16 0.96 -3.08
N ILE A 93 5.31 -0.06 -2.24
CA ILE A 93 5.09 -1.44 -2.65
C ILE A 93 3.61 -1.70 -2.99
N GLY A 94 3.37 -2.50 -4.02
CA GLY A 94 2.05 -3.03 -4.35
C GLY A 94 1.75 -4.32 -3.57
N LEU A 95 0.61 -4.95 -3.87
CA LEU A 95 0.22 -6.26 -3.34
C LEU A 95 0.72 -7.39 -4.26
N ALA A 96 0.90 -8.58 -3.69
CA ALA A 96 1.40 -9.78 -4.36
C ALA A 96 2.71 -9.52 -5.14
N HIS A 97 3.57 -8.68 -4.56
CA HIS A 97 4.74 -8.11 -5.23
C HIS A 97 5.96 -9.06 -5.26
N GLY A 98 5.97 -10.12 -4.46
CA GLY A 98 7.03 -11.14 -4.45
C GLY A 98 8.42 -10.68 -3.97
N VAL A 99 8.51 -9.51 -3.34
CA VAL A 99 9.78 -8.97 -2.83
C VAL A 99 10.04 -9.53 -1.44
N GLU A 100 11.17 -10.22 -1.29
CA GLU A 100 11.60 -10.85 -0.04
C GLU A 100 12.66 -10.03 0.72
N ASP A 101 12.80 -8.74 0.37
CA ASP A 101 13.82 -7.85 0.93
C ASP A 101 13.25 -6.85 1.95
N GLY A 102 13.98 -6.68 3.05
CA GLY A 102 13.75 -5.64 4.06
C GLY A 102 12.30 -5.47 4.51
N ALA A 103 11.86 -4.21 4.60
CA ALA A 103 10.51 -3.86 5.02
C ALA A 103 9.41 -4.37 4.08
N ALA A 104 9.73 -4.62 2.81
CA ALA A 104 8.75 -5.11 1.84
C ALA A 104 8.39 -6.58 2.06
N ARG A 105 9.26 -7.36 2.72
CA ARG A 105 8.99 -8.78 2.96
C ARG A 105 7.77 -8.96 3.87
N HIS A 106 6.70 -9.53 3.31
CA HIS A 106 5.49 -9.80 4.06
C HIS A 106 4.81 -11.10 3.59
N PRO A 107 4.56 -12.09 4.47
CA PRO A 107 4.06 -13.42 4.07
C PRO A 107 2.75 -13.38 3.26
N TYR A 108 1.80 -12.55 3.68
CA TYR A 108 0.51 -12.42 3.01
C TYR A 108 0.53 -11.38 1.88
N PHE A 109 0.77 -10.10 2.19
CA PHE A 109 0.78 -9.02 1.19
C PHE A 109 1.84 -9.12 0.10
N GLY A 110 2.98 -9.76 0.37
CA GLY A 110 3.99 -10.03 -0.66
C GLY A 110 3.74 -11.31 -1.45
N GLY A 111 2.94 -12.22 -0.90
CA GLY A 111 2.70 -13.53 -1.48
C GLY A 111 1.50 -13.60 -2.43
N PRO A 112 1.30 -14.75 -3.10
CA PRO A 112 0.15 -14.97 -3.99
C PRO A 112 -1.20 -15.09 -3.25
N ALA A 113 -1.18 -15.27 -1.93
CA ALA A 113 -2.38 -15.43 -1.11
C ALA A 113 -3.31 -14.21 -1.19
N VAL A 114 -2.77 -12.98 -1.09
CA VAL A 114 -3.58 -11.76 -1.19
C VAL A 114 -4.24 -11.62 -2.57
N ALA A 115 -3.54 -12.00 -3.65
CA ALA A 115 -4.10 -11.97 -4.99
C ALA A 115 -5.21 -13.03 -5.18
N LYS A 116 -5.07 -14.20 -4.54
CA LYS A 116 -6.10 -15.23 -4.55
C LYS A 116 -7.37 -14.74 -3.85
N ASP A 117 -7.21 -14.14 -2.66
CA ASP A 117 -8.31 -13.58 -1.89
C ASP A 117 -9.01 -12.47 -2.70
N LEU A 118 -8.25 -11.52 -3.25
CA LEU A 118 -8.82 -10.45 -4.08
C LEU A 118 -9.58 -10.96 -5.30
N ARG A 119 -9.09 -11.98 -6.01
CA ARG A 119 -9.80 -12.57 -7.17
C ARG A 119 -11.17 -13.15 -6.81
N ALA A 120 -11.36 -13.53 -5.55
CA ALA A 120 -12.63 -14.05 -5.04
C ALA A 120 -13.57 -12.95 -4.49
N ALA A 121 -13.07 -11.73 -4.29
CA ALA A 121 -13.88 -10.63 -3.74
C ALA A 121 -14.88 -10.08 -4.75
N GLN A 122 -16.02 -9.61 -4.22
CA GLN A 122 -16.92 -8.74 -4.96
C GLN A 122 -16.17 -7.48 -5.44
N GLY A 123 -16.42 -7.09 -6.70
CA GLY A 123 -15.84 -5.89 -7.30
C GLY A 123 -14.48 -6.09 -7.99
N PHE A 124 -13.79 -7.20 -7.74
CA PHE A 124 -12.48 -7.45 -8.37
C PHE A 124 -12.52 -7.43 -9.90
N GLN A 125 -13.54 -8.02 -10.52
CA GLN A 125 -13.71 -8.01 -11.98
C GLN A 125 -13.92 -6.59 -12.55
N ALA A 126 -14.37 -5.65 -11.72
CA ALA A 126 -14.47 -4.24 -12.07
C ALA A 126 -13.18 -3.44 -11.74
N GLY A 127 -12.14 -4.10 -11.21
CA GLY A 127 -10.87 -3.50 -10.84
C GLY A 127 -10.89 -2.73 -9.51
N PHE A 128 -11.91 -2.91 -8.67
CA PHE A 128 -12.07 -2.18 -7.42
C PHE A 128 -12.69 -3.04 -6.32
N VAL A 129 -12.01 -3.14 -5.18
CA VAL A 129 -12.48 -3.85 -3.99
C VAL A 129 -12.54 -2.87 -2.82
N GLU A 130 -13.68 -2.85 -2.14
CA GLU A 130 -13.89 -2.07 -0.92
C GLU A 130 -13.79 -2.98 0.30
N LEU A 131 -13.02 -2.57 1.31
CA LEU A 131 -12.83 -3.26 2.57
C LEU A 131 -13.19 -2.34 3.73
N GLN A 132 -13.71 -2.93 4.80
CA GLN A 132 -13.83 -2.29 6.10
C GLN A 132 -12.60 -2.61 6.96
N ALA A 133 -12.33 -1.77 7.97
CA ALA A 133 -11.25 -2.02 8.92
C ALA A 133 -11.36 -3.40 9.60
N GLY A 134 -12.60 -3.87 9.84
CA GLY A 134 -12.89 -5.19 10.41
C GLY A 134 -12.58 -6.38 9.51
N ASP A 135 -12.30 -6.17 8.21
CA ASP A 135 -12.02 -7.24 7.26
C ASP A 135 -10.54 -7.67 7.31
N ILE A 136 -9.70 -6.99 8.08
CA ILE A 136 -8.28 -7.29 8.22
C ILE A 136 -8.07 -8.32 9.33
N ILE A 137 -7.73 -9.55 8.94
CA ILE A 137 -7.44 -10.63 9.90
C ILE A 137 -5.94 -10.71 10.12
N ARG A 138 -5.55 -10.69 11.39
CA ARG A 138 -4.16 -10.82 11.83
C ARG A 138 -3.91 -12.19 12.42
N ASP A 139 -2.72 -12.70 12.15
CA ASP A 139 -2.20 -13.89 12.79
C ASP A 139 -1.94 -13.58 14.29
N PRO A 140 -2.46 -14.40 15.22
CA PRO A 140 -2.38 -14.10 16.65
C PRO A 140 -0.97 -14.28 17.23
N GLU A 141 -0.10 -15.07 16.58
CA GLU A 141 1.26 -15.32 17.07
C GLU A 141 2.23 -14.22 16.63
N THR A 142 2.10 -13.78 15.37
CA THR A 142 3.02 -12.83 14.75
C THR A 142 2.49 -11.39 14.74
N GLY A 143 1.18 -11.20 14.87
CA GLY A 143 0.50 -9.90 14.74
C GLY A 143 0.42 -9.37 13.30
N LEU A 144 1.01 -10.06 12.33
CA LEU A 144 0.98 -9.69 10.92
C LEU A 144 -0.39 -9.94 10.30
N VAL A 145 -0.74 -9.19 9.27
CA VAL A 145 -1.96 -9.49 8.49
C VAL A 145 -1.75 -10.83 7.79
N CYS A 146 -2.70 -11.75 7.92
CA CYS A 146 -2.60 -13.07 7.30
C CYS A 146 -3.70 -13.35 6.28
N ARG A 147 -4.78 -12.55 6.30
CA ARG A 147 -5.93 -12.74 5.41
C ARG A 147 -6.82 -11.50 5.38
N TRP A 148 -7.57 -11.32 4.29
CA TRP A 148 -8.76 -10.46 4.29
C TRP A 148 -10.04 -11.29 4.36
N ALA A 149 -10.96 -10.90 5.25
CA ALA A 149 -12.30 -11.47 5.33
C ALA A 149 -13.19 -10.79 4.27
N LEU A 150 -13.07 -11.25 3.04
CA LEU A 150 -13.78 -10.73 1.88
C LEU A 150 -15.17 -11.36 1.81
N SER A 151 -16.21 -10.53 1.67
CA SER A 151 -17.61 -10.94 1.44
C SER A 151 -18.01 -10.85 -0.03
#